data_AF-A0A5C9CF68-F1
#
_entry.id   AF-A0A5C9CF68-F1
#
_cell.length_a   1.000
_cell.length_b   1.000
_cell.length_c   1.000
_cell.angle_alpha   90.00
_cell.angle_beta   90.00
_cell.angle_gamma   90.00
#
_symmetry.space_group_name_H-M   'P 1'
#
loop_
_entity.id
_entity.type
_entity.pdbx_description
1 polymer ?
#
loop_
_entity_poly.entity_id
_entity_poly.type
_entity_poly.pdbx_seq_one_letter_code
_entity_poly.pdbx_strand_id
1 'polypeptide(L)'
;MLWLPIVFVTLTMLVVGTAFALMFCSVAFAGWNGGAARPSAGWELPTMSGKRLRFWAANLAHRVVARHANHPRSAETPLAIATELEAGANAVLEQAARRMHSNIAKTCPNRQPRQIGVTAPEVFAITAELERSCPKSELHQIRELATANAHRSRFIMPEEFPQAGIACPLRTQDGHCLTFTNRPLACRSLCSECPCTGNGSCHSSDGDCDSATDVSDQLHEGMIDGLSEGLRQVGLDGESYELNDALATALATTQAASRWSRGETVFQNCVKA
;
A
#
# COMPACT_ATOMS: atom_id res chain seq x y z
N MET A 1 28.29 37.18 -44.58
CA MET A 1 28.03 37.54 -43.17
C MET A 1 26.56 37.33 -42.72
N LEU A 2 25.60 36.99 -43.59
CA LEU A 2 24.18 36.81 -43.19
C LEU A 2 23.85 35.50 -42.43
N TRP A 3 24.75 34.52 -42.38
CA TRP A 3 24.49 33.20 -41.79
C TRP A 3 24.65 33.15 -40.27
N LEU A 4 25.46 34.04 -39.69
CA LEU A 4 25.72 34.10 -38.25
C LEU A 4 24.45 34.34 -37.40
N PRO A 5 23.56 35.30 -37.72
CA PRO A 5 22.37 35.56 -36.90
C PRO A 5 21.36 34.42 -36.94
N ILE A 6 21.22 33.72 -38.08
CA ILE A 6 20.29 32.59 -38.22
C ILE A 6 20.73 31.42 -37.33
N VAL A 7 22.02 31.08 -37.37
CA VAL A 7 22.58 29.99 -36.54
C VAL A 7 22.42 30.30 -35.04
N PHE A 8 22.63 31.55 -34.63
CA PHE A 8 22.48 31.98 -33.24
C PHE A 8 21.02 31.85 -32.75
N VAL A 9 20.04 32.26 -33.55
CA VAL A 9 18.62 32.15 -33.19
C VAL A 9 18.18 30.68 -33.09
N THR A 10 18.61 29.83 -34.03
CA THR A 10 18.29 28.40 -33.99
C THR A 10 18.89 27.70 -32.77
N LEU A 11 20.14 28.03 -32.40
CA LEU A 11 20.79 27.45 -31.24
C LEU A 11 20.08 27.89 -29.95
N THR A 12 19.70 29.16 -29.86
CA THR A 12 18.98 29.71 -28.70
C THR A 12 17.62 29.04 -28.52
N MET A 13 16.86 28.88 -29.62
CA MET A 13 15.57 28.17 -29.61
C MET A 13 15.71 26.70 -29.19
N LEU A 14 16.77 26.01 -29.64
CA LEU A 14 17.04 24.63 -29.24
C LEU A 14 17.36 24.50 -27.75
N VAL A 15 18.19 25.40 -27.21
CA VAL A 15 18.54 25.44 -25.78
C VAL A 15 17.31 25.75 -24.91
N VAL A 16 16.49 26.72 -25.32
CA VAL A 16 15.26 27.04 -24.59
C VAL A 16 14.26 25.88 -24.66
N GLY A 17 14.08 25.26 -25.83
CA GLY A 17 13.19 24.11 -25.99
C GLY A 17 13.63 22.90 -25.15
N THR A 18 14.93 22.60 -25.12
CA THR A 18 15.48 21.52 -24.28
C THR A 18 15.37 21.82 -22.80
N ALA A 19 15.62 23.06 -22.36
CA ALA A 19 15.43 23.45 -20.96
C ALA A 19 13.95 23.32 -20.53
N PHE A 20 13.01 23.74 -21.39
CA PHE A 20 11.58 23.57 -21.13
C PHE A 20 11.19 22.10 -21.08
N ALA A 21 11.68 21.26 -22.00
CA ALA A 21 11.43 19.82 -21.99
C ALA A 21 11.99 19.14 -20.73
N LEU A 22 13.21 19.51 -20.30
CA LEU A 22 13.81 19.01 -19.06
C LEU A 22 13.06 19.47 -17.81
N MET A 23 12.55 20.70 -17.79
CA MET A 23 11.71 21.20 -16.70
C MET A 23 10.37 20.47 -16.66
N PHE A 24 9.74 20.25 -17.81
CA PHE A 24 8.48 19.51 -17.90
C PHE A 24 8.66 18.04 -17.51
N CYS A 25 9.73 17.39 -17.96
CA CYS A 25 10.09 16.06 -17.51
C CYS A 25 10.37 16.05 -16.00
N SER A 26 11.12 17.02 -15.46
CA SER A 26 11.39 17.09 -14.02
C SER A 26 10.11 17.29 -13.21
N VAL A 27 9.13 18.07 -13.68
CA VAL A 27 7.83 18.23 -13.00
C VAL A 27 6.95 16.98 -13.14
N ALA A 28 6.91 16.37 -14.32
CA ALA A 28 6.18 15.14 -14.58
C ALA A 28 6.74 13.95 -13.78
N PHE A 29 8.07 13.88 -13.60
CA PHE A 29 8.75 12.84 -12.83
C PHE A 29 8.94 13.20 -11.35
N ALA A 30 8.97 14.49 -10.96
CA ALA A 30 8.91 14.88 -9.55
C ALA A 30 7.53 14.59 -8.95
N GLY A 31 6.46 14.59 -9.76
CA GLY A 31 5.17 14.03 -9.37
C GLY A 31 5.17 12.49 -9.24
N TRP A 32 6.15 11.82 -9.85
CA TRP A 32 6.32 10.36 -9.75
C TRP A 32 7.08 9.94 -8.49
N ASN A 33 8.04 10.75 -8.03
CA ASN A 33 8.47 10.71 -6.64
C ASN A 33 7.31 11.26 -5.79
N GLY A 34 6.22 10.50 -5.71
CA GLY A 34 5.08 10.77 -4.86
C GLY A 34 5.68 11.15 -3.53
N GLY A 35 5.65 12.46 -3.23
CA GLY A 35 6.29 13.01 -2.06
C GLY A 35 5.59 12.33 -0.91
N ALA A 36 6.19 11.25 -0.41
CA ALA A 36 5.57 10.37 0.57
C ALA A 36 5.10 11.33 1.65
N ALA A 37 3.77 11.44 1.79
CA ALA A 37 3.18 12.46 2.64
C ALA A 37 3.91 12.36 3.96
N ARG A 38 4.58 13.45 4.39
CA ARG A 38 5.32 13.39 5.64
C ARG A 38 4.32 12.94 6.70
N PRO A 39 4.61 11.86 7.44
CA PRO A 39 3.71 11.42 8.48
C PRO A 39 3.42 12.61 9.40
N SER A 40 2.20 12.72 9.90
CA SER A 40 1.87 13.76 10.89
C SER A 40 2.77 13.64 12.13
N ALA A 41 2.70 14.56 13.08
CA ALA A 41 3.36 14.33 14.36
C ALA A 41 2.88 12.99 14.99
N GLY A 42 3.76 12.28 15.69
CA GLY A 42 3.41 11.09 16.49
C GLY A 42 3.78 9.71 15.91
N TRP A 43 4.44 9.63 14.76
CA TRP A 43 4.93 8.36 14.17
C TRP A 43 6.33 7.96 14.65
N GLU A 44 6.74 8.43 15.83
CA GLU A 44 8.02 8.03 16.44
C GLU A 44 7.86 6.66 17.09
N LEU A 45 8.67 5.69 16.66
CA LEU A 45 8.61 4.32 17.18
C LEU A 45 8.96 4.34 18.69
N PRO A 46 8.06 3.92 19.58
CA PRO A 46 8.37 3.89 21.01
C PRO A 46 9.41 2.81 21.33
N THR A 47 9.94 2.81 22.56
CA THR A 47 10.86 1.78 23.07
C THR A 47 10.14 0.54 23.61
N MET A 48 8.82 0.43 23.40
CA MET A 48 7.99 -0.68 23.89
C MET A 48 7.78 -1.77 22.84
N SER A 49 7.46 -2.98 23.30
CA SER A 49 7.16 -4.15 22.47
C SER A 49 5.90 -4.88 22.93
N GLY A 50 5.52 -5.92 22.19
CA GLY A 50 4.41 -6.82 22.51
C GLY A 50 3.05 -6.12 22.48
N LYS A 51 2.22 -6.40 23.48
CA LYS A 51 0.85 -5.83 23.60
C LYS A 51 0.85 -4.31 23.69
N ARG A 52 1.88 -3.69 24.27
CA ARG A 52 1.98 -2.23 24.39
C ARG A 52 2.23 -1.58 23.04
N LEU A 53 3.10 -2.18 22.21
CA LEU A 53 3.34 -1.70 20.85
C LEU A 53 2.07 -1.83 19.98
N ARG A 54 1.38 -2.96 20.06
CA ARG A 54 0.06 -3.17 19.41
C ARG A 54 -0.95 -2.10 19.79
N PHE A 55 -1.12 -1.84 21.09
CA PHE A 55 -2.04 -0.81 21.57
C PHE A 55 -1.65 0.59 21.11
N TRP A 56 -0.36 0.92 21.11
CA TRP A 56 0.13 2.20 20.58
C TRP A 56 -0.19 2.35 19.08
N ALA A 57 0.07 1.30 18.30
CA ALA A 57 -0.22 1.26 16.86
C ALA A 57 -1.73 1.39 16.57
N ALA A 58 -2.57 0.72 17.35
CA ALA A 58 -4.03 0.86 17.27
C ALA A 58 -4.50 2.28 17.54
N ASN A 59 -3.99 2.93 18.59
CA ASN A 59 -4.33 4.32 18.88
C ASN A 59 -3.87 5.29 17.79
N LEU A 60 -2.76 5.01 17.10
CA LEU A 60 -2.34 5.81 15.94
C LEU A 60 -3.34 5.69 14.79
N ALA A 61 -3.66 4.46 14.38
CA ALA A 61 -4.60 4.22 13.29
C ALA A 61 -5.99 4.81 13.60
N HIS A 62 -6.47 4.65 14.84
CA HIS A 62 -7.71 5.26 15.31
C HIS A 62 -7.70 6.79 15.17
N ARG A 63 -6.60 7.46 15.56
CA ARG A 63 -6.44 8.92 15.39
C ARG A 63 -6.42 9.36 13.92
N VAL A 64 -5.85 8.55 13.03
CA VAL A 64 -5.88 8.82 11.58
C VAL A 64 -7.33 8.82 11.10
N VAL A 65 -8.11 7.81 11.46
CA VAL A 65 -9.54 7.77 11.11
C VAL A 65 -10.28 8.97 11.69
N ALA A 66 -10.10 9.27 12.98
CA ALA A 66 -10.75 10.40 13.64
C ALA A 66 -10.45 11.74 12.94
N ARG A 67 -9.25 11.92 12.37
CA ARG A 67 -8.89 13.15 11.66
C ARG A 67 -9.58 13.27 10.31
N HIS A 68 -9.67 12.19 9.56
CA HIS A 68 -10.18 12.21 8.18
C HIS A 68 -11.67 11.94 8.05
N ALA A 69 -12.28 11.25 9.03
CA ALA A 69 -13.66 10.79 8.97
C ALA A 69 -14.65 11.52 9.90
N ASN A 70 -14.17 12.34 10.86
CA ASN A 70 -15.06 13.17 11.71
C ASN A 70 -15.53 14.48 11.05
N HIS A 71 -15.02 14.79 9.86
CA HIS A 71 -15.44 15.92 9.03
C HIS A 71 -16.39 15.45 7.92
N PRO A 72 -17.06 16.36 7.19
CA PRO A 72 -17.85 15.98 6.02
C PRO A 72 -17.01 15.11 5.08
N ARG A 73 -17.43 13.84 4.94
CA ARG A 73 -16.71 12.82 4.18
C ARG A 73 -16.89 13.06 2.68
N SER A 74 -15.84 12.82 1.91
CA SER A 74 -15.83 12.94 0.44
C SER A 74 -15.31 11.66 -0.20
N ALA A 75 -15.28 11.60 -1.53
CA ALA A 75 -14.66 10.48 -2.24
C ALA A 75 -13.15 10.33 -1.95
N GLU A 76 -12.49 11.37 -1.44
CA GLU A 76 -11.07 11.38 -1.10
C GLU A 76 -10.80 10.86 0.32
N THR A 77 -11.81 10.81 1.20
CA THR A 77 -11.67 10.35 2.59
C THR A 77 -10.94 8.99 2.73
N PRO A 78 -11.33 7.91 2.02
CA PRO A 78 -10.63 6.63 2.15
C PRO A 78 -9.16 6.73 1.72
N LEU A 79 -8.88 7.46 0.64
CA LEU A 79 -7.51 7.65 0.15
C LEU A 79 -6.66 8.43 1.17
N ALA A 80 -7.23 9.47 1.79
CA ALA A 80 -6.53 10.25 2.81
C ALA A 80 -6.20 9.42 4.06
N ILE A 81 -7.14 8.58 4.52
CA ILE A 81 -6.92 7.62 5.62
C ILE A 81 -5.77 6.67 5.28
N ALA A 82 -5.88 5.99 4.13
CA ALA A 82 -4.89 5.00 3.73
C ALA A 82 -3.50 5.62 3.52
N THR A 83 -3.40 6.72 2.76
CA THR A 83 -2.13 7.39 2.47
C THR A 83 -1.41 7.81 3.75
N GLU A 84 -2.12 8.41 4.72
CA GLU A 84 -1.50 8.82 5.97
C GLU A 84 -1.07 7.61 6.82
N LEU A 85 -1.94 6.61 6.95
CA LEU A 85 -1.67 5.40 7.71
C LEU A 85 -0.47 4.62 7.15
N GLU A 86 -0.40 4.49 5.83
CA GLU A 86 0.66 3.79 5.12
C GLU A 86 2.00 4.52 5.15
N ALA A 87 1.99 5.84 4.98
CA ALA A 87 3.19 6.66 5.13
C ALA A 87 3.72 6.59 6.57
N GLY A 88 2.81 6.64 7.54
CA GLY A 88 3.13 6.44 8.95
C GLY A 88 3.70 5.07 9.26
N ALA A 89 3.06 4.00 8.77
CA ALA A 89 3.53 2.63 8.92
C ALA A 89 4.95 2.45 8.35
N ASN A 90 5.20 2.97 7.15
CA ASN A 90 6.53 2.97 6.55
C ASN A 90 7.55 3.70 7.43
N ALA A 91 7.24 4.91 7.91
CA ALA A 91 8.15 5.68 8.74
C ALA A 91 8.50 4.96 10.06
N VAL A 92 7.55 4.24 10.66
CA VAL A 92 7.77 3.44 11.87
C VAL A 92 8.62 2.20 11.56
N LEU A 93 8.32 1.50 10.46
CA LEU A 93 9.12 0.36 10.01
C LEU A 93 10.55 0.77 9.65
N GLU A 94 10.77 1.95 9.08
CA GLU A 94 12.12 2.46 8.79
C GLU A 94 12.92 2.73 10.07
N GLN A 95 12.25 3.24 11.11
CA GLN A 95 12.86 3.40 12.42
C GLN A 95 13.18 2.06 13.07
N ALA A 96 12.28 1.09 12.97
CA ALA A 96 12.49 -0.27 13.46
C ALA A 96 13.68 -0.92 12.75
N ALA A 97 13.72 -0.82 11.42
CA ALA A 97 14.80 -1.33 10.59
C ALA A 97 16.16 -0.76 11.01
N ARG A 98 16.25 0.56 11.20
CA ARG A 98 17.48 1.22 11.69
C ARG A 98 17.90 0.72 13.08
N ARG A 99 16.97 0.55 14.02
CA ARG A 99 17.27 0.07 15.37
C ARG A 99 17.77 -1.38 15.39
N MET A 100 17.28 -2.20 14.48
CA MET A 100 17.59 -3.63 14.39
C MET A 100 18.66 -3.95 13.35
N HIS A 101 19.27 -2.94 12.73
CA HIS A 101 20.21 -3.11 11.60
C HIS A 101 19.63 -4.02 10.50
N SER A 102 18.35 -3.84 10.18
CA SER A 102 17.65 -4.62 9.16
C SER A 102 17.20 -3.72 8.00
N ASN A 103 16.57 -4.30 6.97
CA ASN A 103 16.07 -3.57 5.81
C ASN A 103 14.56 -3.70 5.68
N ILE A 104 13.90 -2.68 5.14
CA ILE A 104 12.50 -2.82 4.72
C ILE A 104 12.46 -3.66 3.44
N ALA A 105 11.53 -4.61 3.38
CA ALA A 105 11.28 -5.37 2.16
C ALA A 105 10.89 -4.41 1.00
N LYS A 106 11.76 -4.31 -0.01
CA LYS A 106 11.56 -3.50 -1.23
C LYS A 106 10.92 -4.28 -2.39
N THR A 107 10.94 -5.60 -2.32
CA THR A 107 10.22 -6.51 -3.22
C THR A 107 9.08 -7.15 -2.44
N CYS A 108 8.13 -7.79 -3.13
CA CYS A 108 7.08 -8.54 -2.44
C CYS A 108 7.76 -9.61 -1.56
N PRO A 109 7.69 -9.50 -0.21
CA PRO A 109 8.43 -10.42 0.67
C PRO A 109 7.87 -11.85 0.58
N ASN A 110 6.60 -11.97 0.18
CA ASN A 110 5.91 -13.23 -0.02
C ASN A 110 6.12 -13.77 -1.44
N ARG A 111 7.19 -14.56 -1.64
CA ARG A 111 7.25 -15.44 -2.81
C ARG A 111 6.19 -16.55 -2.76
N GLN A 112 5.76 -16.93 -1.56
CA GLN A 112 4.69 -17.89 -1.36
C GLN A 112 3.32 -17.21 -1.36
N PRO A 113 2.34 -17.73 -2.11
CA PRO A 113 0.97 -17.25 -2.06
C PRO A 113 0.41 -17.35 -0.63
N ARG A 114 -0.20 -16.28 -0.13
CA ARG A 114 -1.07 -16.32 1.05
C ARG A 114 -2.26 -15.41 0.83
N GLN A 115 -3.33 -15.65 1.56
CA GLN A 115 -4.46 -14.75 1.61
C GLN A 115 -4.03 -13.42 2.25
N ILE A 116 -4.43 -12.30 1.65
CA ILE A 116 -4.09 -10.96 2.13
C ILE A 116 -5.40 -10.27 2.50
N GLY A 117 -5.52 -9.89 3.77
CA GLY A 117 -6.61 -9.03 4.23
C GLY A 117 -6.36 -7.57 3.90
N VAL A 118 -7.41 -6.89 3.46
CA VAL A 118 -7.42 -5.44 3.20
C VAL A 118 -8.71 -4.81 3.71
N THR A 119 -8.58 -3.60 4.24
CA THR A 119 -9.72 -2.75 4.56
C THR A 119 -10.18 -1.94 3.34
N ALA A 120 -11.37 -1.35 3.44
CA ALA A 120 -11.89 -0.48 2.38
C ALA A 120 -10.96 0.71 2.03
N PRO A 121 -10.38 1.47 2.98
CA PRO A 121 -9.40 2.52 2.65
C PRO A 121 -8.20 2.01 1.86
N GLU A 122 -7.63 0.86 2.26
CA GLU A 122 -6.45 0.28 1.59
C GLU A 122 -6.76 -0.10 0.14
N VAL A 123 -7.88 -0.79 -0.11
CA VAL A 123 -8.21 -1.18 -1.48
C VAL A 123 -8.53 0.03 -2.37
N PHE A 124 -9.13 1.09 -1.81
CA PHE A 124 -9.35 2.32 -2.57
C PHE A 124 -8.05 3.05 -2.91
N ALA A 125 -7.05 3.02 -2.01
CA ALA A 125 -5.73 3.57 -2.31
C ALA A 125 -5.02 2.79 -3.42
N ILE A 126 -5.10 1.45 -3.39
CA ILE A 126 -4.61 0.58 -4.47
C ILE A 126 -5.29 0.94 -5.78
N THR A 127 -6.62 1.00 -5.83
CA THR A 127 -7.33 1.33 -7.08
C THR A 127 -6.98 2.72 -7.60
N ALA A 128 -6.84 3.73 -6.72
CA ALA A 128 -6.48 5.07 -7.12
C ALA A 128 -5.05 5.14 -7.70
N GLU A 129 -4.10 4.38 -7.13
CA GLU A 129 -2.75 4.28 -7.68
C GLU A 129 -2.76 3.62 -9.06
N LEU A 130 -3.47 2.50 -9.20
CA LEU A 130 -3.60 1.79 -10.47
C LEU A 130 -4.26 2.67 -11.55
N GLU A 131 -5.37 3.35 -11.23
CA GLU A 131 -6.08 4.21 -12.19
C GLU A 131 -5.20 5.37 -12.70
N ARG A 132 -4.28 5.84 -11.86
CA ARG A 132 -3.32 6.89 -12.20
C ARG A 132 -2.13 6.38 -13.01
N SER A 133 -1.64 5.17 -12.73
CA SER A 133 -0.38 4.65 -13.29
C SER A 133 -0.55 3.70 -14.47
N CYS A 134 -1.67 2.99 -14.56
CA CYS A 134 -1.90 1.94 -15.55
C CYS A 134 -2.84 2.41 -16.69
N PRO A 135 -2.59 1.99 -17.94
CA PRO A 135 -3.55 2.14 -19.02
C PRO A 135 -4.81 1.30 -18.76
N LYS A 136 -5.95 1.73 -19.33
CA LYS A 136 -7.26 1.07 -19.14
C LYS A 136 -7.25 -0.43 -19.48
N SER A 137 -6.46 -0.85 -20.48
CA SER A 137 -6.31 -2.26 -20.85
C SER A 137 -5.62 -3.08 -19.76
N GLU A 138 -4.61 -2.51 -19.09
CA GLU A 138 -3.91 -3.18 -18.00
C GLU A 138 -4.79 -3.23 -16.74
N LEU A 139 -5.52 -2.15 -16.43
CA LEU A 139 -6.55 -2.15 -15.38
C LEU A 139 -7.59 -3.25 -15.59
N HIS A 140 -8.02 -3.46 -16.84
CA HIS A 140 -8.94 -4.52 -17.18
C HIS A 140 -8.36 -5.91 -16.88
N GLN A 141 -7.11 -6.16 -17.28
CA GLN A 141 -6.42 -7.41 -17.03
C GLN A 141 -6.23 -7.67 -15.52
N ILE A 142 -5.84 -6.65 -14.75
CA ILE A 142 -5.72 -6.74 -13.30
C ILE A 142 -7.06 -7.11 -12.67
N ARG A 143 -8.16 -6.47 -13.11
CA ARG A 143 -9.51 -6.78 -12.63
C ARG A 143 -9.93 -8.22 -12.96
N GLU A 144 -9.68 -8.68 -14.19
CA GLU A 144 -10.00 -10.05 -14.61
C GLU A 144 -9.22 -11.08 -13.79
N LEU A 145 -7.92 -10.84 -13.58
CA LEU A 145 -7.08 -11.71 -12.77
C LEU A 145 -7.52 -11.73 -11.30
N ALA A 146 -7.84 -10.57 -10.72
CA ALA A 146 -8.38 -10.46 -9.37
C ALA A 146 -9.72 -11.23 -9.25
N THR A 147 -10.61 -11.10 -10.24
CA THR A 147 -11.89 -11.82 -10.26
C THR A 147 -11.68 -13.34 -10.33
N ALA A 148 -10.77 -13.80 -11.19
CA ALA A 148 -10.45 -15.21 -11.31
C ALA A 148 -9.81 -15.76 -10.03
N ASN A 149 -8.92 -15.00 -9.40
CA ASN A 149 -8.29 -15.36 -8.13
C ASN A 149 -9.31 -15.43 -7.00
N ALA A 150 -10.22 -14.46 -6.88
CA ALA A 150 -11.29 -14.44 -5.87
C ALA A 150 -12.21 -15.67 -6.00
N HIS A 151 -12.55 -16.07 -7.22
CA HIS A 151 -13.32 -17.29 -7.44
C HIS A 151 -12.56 -18.55 -6.99
N ARG A 152 -11.24 -18.60 -7.25
CA ARG A 152 -10.40 -19.74 -6.86
C ARG A 152 -10.19 -19.80 -5.34
N SER A 153 -9.96 -18.66 -4.68
CA SER A 153 -9.68 -18.58 -3.24
C SER A 153 -10.88 -18.89 -2.35
N ARG A 154 -12.11 -18.72 -2.85
CA ARG A 154 -13.35 -18.86 -2.06
C ARG A 154 -13.50 -20.18 -1.30
N PHE A 155 -12.87 -21.26 -1.78
CA PHE A 155 -12.97 -22.60 -1.21
C PHE A 155 -11.64 -23.15 -0.71
N ILE A 156 -10.60 -22.32 -0.68
CA ILE A 156 -9.26 -22.72 -0.25
C ILE A 156 -9.13 -22.34 1.22
N MET A 157 -8.75 -23.31 2.06
CA MET A 157 -8.45 -23.00 3.46
C MET A 157 -7.13 -22.21 3.54
N PRO A 158 -6.97 -21.31 4.53
CA PRO A 158 -5.75 -20.49 4.64
C PRO A 158 -4.44 -21.30 4.57
N GLU A 159 -4.43 -22.52 5.13
CA GLU A 159 -3.28 -23.42 5.15
C GLU A 159 -2.95 -24.04 3.77
N GLU A 160 -3.92 -24.07 2.86
CA GLU A 160 -3.82 -24.63 1.51
C GLU A 160 -3.51 -23.57 0.45
N PHE A 161 -3.56 -22.29 0.83
CA PHE A 161 -3.32 -21.17 -0.07
C PHE A 161 -1.92 -21.19 -0.72
N PRO A 162 -0.82 -21.53 0.00
CA PRO A 162 0.51 -21.63 -0.61
C PRO A 162 0.58 -22.65 -1.76
N GLN A 163 -0.12 -23.77 -1.64
CA GLN A 163 -0.15 -24.86 -2.63
C GLN A 163 -1.06 -24.54 -3.82
N ALA A 164 -2.02 -23.62 -3.66
CA ALA A 164 -2.95 -23.24 -4.71
C ALA A 164 -2.31 -22.46 -5.87
N GLY A 165 -1.09 -21.92 -5.69
CA GLY A 165 -0.37 -21.21 -6.75
C GLY A 165 -1.10 -19.95 -7.25
N ILE A 166 -1.88 -19.30 -6.39
CA ILE A 166 -2.62 -18.07 -6.74
C ILE A 166 -1.62 -16.90 -6.71
N ALA A 167 -1.25 -16.41 -7.88
CA ALA A 167 -0.37 -15.25 -8.00
C ALA A 167 -1.14 -13.95 -7.70
N CYS A 168 -0.52 -13.05 -6.91
CA CYS A 168 -1.09 -11.73 -6.65
C CYS A 168 -1.25 -10.92 -7.96
N PRO A 169 -2.42 -10.32 -8.23
CA PRO A 169 -2.68 -9.58 -9.47
C PRO A 169 -1.88 -8.28 -9.59
N LEU A 170 -1.32 -7.80 -8.46
CA LEU A 170 -0.50 -6.59 -8.39
C LEU A 170 1.00 -6.87 -8.60
N ARG A 171 1.39 -8.12 -8.86
CA ARG A 171 2.80 -8.50 -9.03
C ARG A 171 3.22 -8.40 -10.49
N THR A 172 4.27 -7.62 -10.76
CA THR A 172 4.89 -7.54 -12.09
C THR A 172 5.65 -8.82 -12.44
N GLN A 173 6.02 -8.98 -13.70
CA GLN A 173 6.84 -10.12 -14.16
C GLN A 173 8.20 -10.18 -13.44
N ASP A 174 8.76 -9.02 -13.09
CA ASP A 174 10.02 -8.90 -12.34
C ASP A 174 9.86 -9.11 -10.82
N GLY A 175 8.64 -9.41 -10.35
CA GLY A 175 8.35 -9.68 -8.94
C GLY A 175 8.16 -8.44 -8.06
N HIS A 176 8.02 -7.25 -8.66
CA HIS A 176 7.70 -6.01 -7.94
C HIS A 176 6.20 -5.84 -7.76
N CYS A 177 5.79 -5.04 -6.78
CA CYS A 177 4.39 -4.66 -6.59
C CYS A 177 4.08 -3.41 -7.43
N LEU A 178 3.04 -3.45 -8.25
CA LEU A 178 2.55 -2.31 -9.03
C LEU A 178 2.11 -1.14 -8.14
N THR A 179 1.60 -1.44 -6.95
CA THR A 179 1.17 -0.45 -5.95
C THR A 179 2.05 -0.52 -4.71
N PHE A 180 3.38 -0.53 -4.90
CA PHE A 180 4.31 -0.64 -3.78
C PHE A 180 4.12 0.45 -2.73
N THR A 181 3.78 1.67 -3.17
CA THR A 181 3.54 2.83 -2.29
C THR A 181 2.33 2.58 -1.40
N ASN A 182 1.22 2.14 -1.99
CA ASN A 182 -0.05 1.87 -1.30
C ASN A 182 -0.29 0.36 -1.11
N ARG A 183 0.76 -0.38 -0.75
CA ARG A 183 0.63 -1.82 -0.43
C ARG A 183 -0.09 -1.99 0.91
N PRO A 184 -0.98 -2.99 1.05
CA PRO A 184 -1.68 -3.24 2.31
C PRO A 184 -0.73 -3.31 3.50
N LEU A 185 -1.20 -2.94 4.68
CA LEU A 185 -0.45 -3.08 5.93
C LEU A 185 0.05 -4.51 6.12
N ALA A 186 -0.77 -5.51 5.76
CA ALA A 186 -0.39 -6.92 5.82
C ALA A 186 0.83 -7.25 4.95
N CYS A 187 1.07 -6.49 3.87
CA CYS A 187 2.19 -6.68 2.96
C CYS A 187 3.44 -5.89 3.37
N ARG A 188 3.40 -5.13 4.46
CA ARG A 188 4.53 -4.33 4.96
C ARG A 188 5.27 -5.15 6.01
N SER A 189 6.45 -5.63 5.65
CA SER A 189 7.32 -6.39 6.55
C SER A 189 8.76 -5.88 6.56
N LEU A 190 9.45 -6.15 7.66
CA LEU A 190 10.90 -6.06 7.73
C LEU A 190 11.53 -7.32 7.13
N CYS A 191 12.66 -7.16 6.46
CA CYS A 191 13.55 -8.25 6.04
C CYS A 191 14.83 -8.14 6.88
N SER A 192 15.16 -9.19 7.63
CA SER A 192 16.48 -9.34 8.25
C SER A 192 17.58 -9.35 7.17
N GLU A 193 18.85 -9.10 7.53
CA GLU A 193 19.98 -9.04 6.57
C GLU A 193 20.25 -10.34 5.79
N CYS A 194 19.63 -11.45 6.18
CA CYS A 194 19.57 -12.62 5.32
C CYS A 194 18.70 -12.26 4.11
N PRO A 195 19.17 -12.40 2.86
CA PRO A 195 18.32 -12.15 1.72
C PRO A 195 17.05 -12.97 1.93
N CYS A 196 15.88 -12.33 1.82
CA CYS A 196 14.57 -12.97 1.87
C CYS A 196 14.48 -13.97 0.68
N THR A 197 15.28 -15.04 0.73
CA THR A 197 15.45 -16.10 -0.25
C THR A 197 14.31 -17.08 -0.04
N GLY A 198 13.12 -16.63 -0.41
CA GLY A 198 12.03 -17.46 -0.91
C GLY A 198 11.30 -18.39 0.04
N ASN A 199 11.82 -18.70 1.23
CA ASN A 199 11.24 -19.74 2.08
C ASN A 199 10.68 -19.30 3.43
N GLY A 200 10.63 -18.00 3.75
CA GLY A 200 10.02 -17.51 5.00
C GLY A 200 10.73 -17.98 6.29
N SER A 201 11.70 -18.88 6.21
CA SER A 201 12.55 -19.32 7.30
C SER A 201 13.88 -18.58 7.22
N CYS A 202 14.00 -17.47 7.94
CA CYS A 202 15.30 -17.02 8.43
C CYS A 202 15.80 -18.08 9.43
N HIS A 203 16.48 -19.11 8.92
CA HIS A 203 17.24 -20.03 9.78
C HIS A 203 18.53 -19.32 10.24
N SER A 204 18.39 -18.33 11.12
CA SER A 204 19.50 -18.02 12.01
C SER A 204 19.39 -18.94 13.21
N SER A 205 20.41 -19.78 13.40
CA SER A 205 20.60 -20.60 14.60
C SER A 205 20.82 -19.76 15.87
N ASP A 206 20.90 -18.44 15.74
CA ASP A 206 20.97 -17.46 16.81
C ASP A 206 19.63 -16.71 16.87
N GLY A 207 18.96 -16.73 18.03
CA GLY A 207 17.58 -16.28 18.26
C GLY A 207 17.26 -14.80 18.08
N ASP A 208 18.03 -14.06 17.26
CA ASP A 208 17.84 -12.63 17.02
C ASP A 208 16.86 -12.33 15.85
N CYS A 209 16.66 -13.26 14.90
CA CYS A 209 15.77 -13.02 13.76
C CYS A 209 14.28 -13.00 14.11
N ASP A 210 13.86 -13.65 15.20
CA ASP A 210 12.45 -13.64 15.64
C ASP A 210 12.01 -12.23 16.06
N SER A 211 12.93 -11.41 16.58
CA SER A 211 12.62 -10.09 17.14
C SER A 211 12.16 -9.04 16.11
N ALA A 212 12.64 -9.11 14.86
CA ALA A 212 12.32 -8.12 13.83
C ALA A 212 10.97 -8.39 13.16
N THR A 213 10.67 -9.66 12.90
CA THR A 213 9.35 -10.11 12.41
C THR A 213 8.27 -9.77 13.43
N ASP A 214 8.55 -10.01 14.71
CA ASP A 214 7.66 -9.68 15.82
C ASP A 214 7.23 -8.21 15.85
N VAL A 215 8.15 -7.27 15.58
CA VAL A 215 7.82 -5.84 15.57
C VAL A 215 6.89 -5.49 14.41
N SER A 216 7.15 -6.03 13.22
CA SER A 216 6.33 -5.76 12.04
C SER A 216 4.91 -6.29 12.20
N ASP A 217 4.78 -7.51 12.72
CA ASP A 217 3.49 -8.16 12.94
C ASP A 217 2.70 -7.42 14.04
N GLN A 218 3.35 -7.03 15.13
CA GLN A 218 2.73 -6.22 16.19
C GLN A 218 2.26 -4.84 15.68
N LEU A 219 3.03 -4.19 14.82
CA LEU A 219 2.62 -2.92 14.22
C LEU A 219 1.42 -3.14 13.30
N HIS A 220 1.46 -4.17 12.46
CA HIS A 220 0.39 -4.52 11.53
C HIS A 220 -0.92 -4.83 12.27
N GLU A 221 -0.91 -5.78 13.21
CA GLU A 221 -2.08 -6.18 14.00
C GLU A 221 -2.69 -4.97 14.70
N GLY A 222 -1.87 -4.18 15.40
CA GLY A 222 -2.34 -3.00 16.10
C GLY A 222 -2.96 -1.97 15.15
N MET A 223 -2.32 -1.66 14.03
CA MET A 223 -2.85 -0.68 13.07
C MET A 223 -4.16 -1.14 12.44
N ILE A 224 -4.30 -2.41 12.09
CA ILE A 224 -5.56 -2.96 11.54
C ILE A 224 -6.68 -2.91 12.58
N ASP A 225 -6.41 -3.30 13.84
CA ASP A 225 -7.38 -3.21 14.93
C ASP A 225 -7.86 -1.77 15.13
N GLY A 226 -6.93 -0.83 15.20
CA GLY A 226 -7.24 0.59 15.40
C GLY A 226 -7.95 1.24 14.22
N LEU A 227 -7.58 0.87 12.99
CA LEU A 227 -8.26 1.31 11.77
C LEU A 227 -9.70 0.79 11.76
N SER A 228 -9.87 -0.51 11.96
CA SER A 228 -11.18 -1.18 11.95
C SER A 228 -12.11 -0.58 13.01
N GLU A 229 -11.63 -0.45 14.25
CA GLU A 229 -12.41 0.13 15.33
C GLU A 229 -12.72 1.62 15.09
N GLY A 230 -11.74 2.39 14.64
CA GLY A 230 -11.94 3.80 14.29
C GLY A 230 -13.02 4.00 13.21
N LEU A 231 -13.02 3.15 12.18
CA LEU A 231 -14.02 3.19 11.11
C LEU A 231 -15.42 2.86 11.63
N ARG A 232 -15.56 1.82 12.47
CA ARG A 232 -16.85 1.46 13.08
C ARG A 232 -17.42 2.59 13.94
N GLN A 233 -16.58 3.27 14.73
CA GLN A 233 -17.01 4.38 15.59
C GLN A 233 -17.60 5.57 14.82
N VAL A 234 -17.17 5.78 13.57
CA VAL A 234 -17.70 6.83 12.69
C VAL A 234 -18.77 6.32 11.72
N GLY A 235 -19.29 5.10 11.95
CA GLY A 235 -20.34 4.49 11.15
C GLY A 235 -19.90 4.14 9.72
N LEU A 236 -18.62 3.81 9.53
CA LEU A 236 -18.09 3.26 8.28
C LEU A 236 -17.83 1.77 8.42
N ASP A 237 -17.73 1.10 7.29
CA ASP A 237 -17.32 -0.30 7.21
C ASP A 237 -15.85 -0.45 7.63
N GLY A 238 -15.65 -1.11 8.78
CA GLY A 238 -14.34 -1.42 9.36
C GLY A 238 -14.00 -2.91 9.30
N GLU A 239 -14.57 -3.65 8.34
CA GLU A 239 -14.22 -5.05 8.12
C GLU A 239 -12.94 -5.20 7.28
N SER A 240 -12.33 -6.38 7.36
CA SER A 240 -11.21 -6.82 6.53
C SER A 240 -11.70 -7.83 5.50
N TYR A 241 -11.27 -7.66 4.25
CA TYR A 241 -11.70 -8.44 3.10
C TYR A 241 -10.51 -9.09 2.40
N GLU A 242 -10.76 -10.20 1.71
CA GLU A 242 -9.75 -10.81 0.86
C GLU A 242 -9.38 -9.88 -0.31
N LEU A 243 -8.08 -9.63 -0.51
CA LEU A 243 -7.56 -8.64 -1.46
C LEU A 243 -8.10 -8.82 -2.88
N ASN A 244 -8.12 -10.04 -3.42
CA ASN A 244 -8.55 -10.24 -4.81
C ASN A 244 -10.04 -9.90 -4.98
N ASP A 245 -10.88 -10.33 -4.04
CA ASP A 245 -12.33 -10.05 -4.05
C ASP A 245 -12.62 -8.55 -3.86
N ALA A 246 -11.98 -7.91 -2.87
CA ALA A 246 -12.12 -6.49 -2.63
C ALA A 246 -11.64 -5.65 -3.83
N LEU A 247 -10.50 -6.00 -4.42
CA LEU A 247 -9.93 -5.29 -5.58
C LEU A 247 -10.83 -5.42 -6.81
N ALA A 248 -11.33 -6.63 -7.10
CA ALA A 248 -12.27 -6.86 -8.19
C ALA A 248 -13.55 -6.04 -8.00
N THR A 249 -14.10 -6.03 -6.78
CA THR A 249 -15.30 -5.27 -6.42
C THR A 249 -15.09 -3.76 -6.56
N ALA A 250 -13.97 -3.23 -6.07
CA ALA A 250 -13.64 -1.81 -6.15
C ALA A 250 -13.49 -1.33 -7.61
N LEU A 251 -12.77 -2.09 -8.44
CA LEU A 251 -12.57 -1.77 -9.87
C LEU A 251 -13.84 -1.95 -10.72
N ALA A 252 -14.78 -2.80 -10.30
CA ALA A 252 -16.05 -3.00 -11.00
C ALA A 252 -17.14 -1.98 -10.60
N THR A 253 -17.02 -1.40 -9.40
CA THR A 253 -18.07 -0.55 -8.83
C THR A 253 -17.85 0.93 -9.16
N THR A 254 -18.75 1.52 -9.94
CA THR A 254 -18.71 2.95 -10.23
C THR A 254 -18.81 3.77 -8.94
N GLN A 255 -17.89 4.72 -8.75
CA GLN A 255 -17.83 5.62 -7.59
C GLN A 255 -17.78 4.89 -6.23
N ALA A 256 -17.16 3.72 -6.18
CA ALA A 256 -17.07 2.89 -4.97
C ALA A 256 -16.62 3.67 -3.72
N ALA A 257 -15.53 4.45 -3.82
CA ALA A 257 -15.02 5.26 -2.72
C ALA A 257 -16.03 6.31 -2.23
N SER A 258 -16.72 7.00 -3.15
CA SER A 258 -17.76 7.99 -2.81
C SER A 258 -18.94 7.35 -2.09
N ARG A 259 -19.37 6.16 -2.55
CA ARG A 259 -20.45 5.38 -1.93
C ARG A 259 -20.08 4.94 -0.53
N TRP A 260 -18.88 4.36 -0.37
CA TRP A 260 -18.36 3.95 0.92
C TRP A 260 -18.25 5.13 1.90
N SER A 261 -17.78 6.29 1.47
CA SER A 261 -17.69 7.51 2.30
C SER A 261 -19.05 8.03 2.80
N ARG A 262 -20.16 7.61 2.18
CA ARG A 262 -21.52 7.89 2.67
C ARG A 262 -22.05 6.83 3.63
N GLY A 263 -21.28 5.78 3.91
CA GLY A 263 -21.68 4.64 4.75
C GLY A 263 -22.35 3.51 3.98
N GLU A 264 -22.28 3.48 2.64
CA GLU A 264 -22.79 2.35 1.87
C GLU A 264 -21.90 1.11 2.01
N THR A 265 -22.50 -0.07 2.07
CA THR A 265 -21.83 -1.38 2.20
C THR A 265 -21.31 -1.90 0.87
N VAL A 266 -20.27 -1.24 0.33
CA VAL A 266 -19.69 -1.56 -1.00
C VAL A 266 -19.19 -3.01 -1.09
N PHE A 267 -18.61 -3.54 -0.01
CA PHE A 267 -17.94 -4.84 0.02
C PHE A 267 -18.76 -5.95 0.70
N GLN A 268 -20.07 -5.78 0.86
CA GLN A 268 -20.93 -6.73 1.60
C GLN A 268 -20.91 -8.19 1.07
N ASN A 269 -20.54 -8.38 -0.20
CA ASN A 269 -20.48 -9.68 -0.84
C ASN A 269 -19.06 -10.27 -0.91
N CYS A 270 -18.05 -9.51 -0.44
CA CYS A 270 -16.67 -9.96 -0.46
C CYS A 270 -16.41 -11.00 0.63
N VAL A 271 -15.50 -11.92 0.35
CA VAL A 271 -14.93 -12.84 1.34
C VAL A 271 -14.22 -12.04 2.43
N LYS A 272 -14.54 -12.30 3.69
CA LYS A 272 -13.84 -11.71 4.84
C LYS A 272 -12.48 -12.40 5.03
N ALA A 273 -11.47 -11.63 5.39
CA ALA A 273 -10.12 -12.12 5.65
C ALA A 273 -9.86 -12.37 7.14
#